data_AF-A0A1I0IC72-F1
#
_entry.id   AF-A0A1I0IC72-F1
#
_cell.length_a   1.000
_cell.length_b   1.000
_cell.length_c   1.000
_cell.angle_alpha   90.00
_cell.angle_beta   90.00
_cell.angle_gamma   90.00
#
_symmetry.space_group_name_H-M   'P 1'
#
loop_
_entity.id
_entity.type
_entity.pdbx_description
1 polymer ?
#
loop_
_entity_poly.entity_id
_entity_poly.type
_entity_poly.pdbx_seq_one_letter_code
_entity_poly.pdbx_strand_id
1 'polypeptide(L)'
;MNKGKITVCVAMVIVFFAAFQMNTKGYLLFAPPLIEQEKIDERFELQSFQLAQIEDLDISKQKLKSDVIQQLIAQKALTEKAKEKELEVTEKELETRMDEIMEQAQEYKDEDYGMGAFLKTQDLSFEEYFNQYMKEEIKTEMFIDKLQKEWFKEFDDARDYNDLEEKRQEVIDDFKAEHQDEIERIKEENL
;
A
#
# COMPACT_ATOMS: atom_id res chain seq x y z
N MET A 1 19.34 49.87 -12.08
CA MET A 1 18.76 48.89 -11.13
C MET A 1 19.79 48.60 -10.05
N ASN A 2 19.46 48.88 -8.78
CA ASN A 2 20.47 48.91 -7.70
C ASN A 2 20.82 47.47 -7.26
N LYS A 3 22.07 47.03 -7.48
CA LYS A 3 22.51 45.63 -7.27
C LYS A 3 22.17 45.11 -5.87
N GLY A 4 22.22 45.96 -4.84
CA GLY A 4 21.86 45.60 -3.47
C GLY A 4 20.40 45.17 -3.28
N LYS A 5 19.45 45.71 -4.05
CA LYS A 5 18.04 45.30 -3.96
C LYS A 5 17.80 43.89 -4.53
N ILE A 6 18.55 43.53 -5.57
CA ILE A 6 18.45 42.21 -6.21
C ILE A 6 19.02 41.15 -5.27
N THR A 7 20.17 41.41 -4.65
CA THR A 7 20.80 40.47 -3.70
C THR A 7 19.91 40.21 -2.47
N VAL A 8 19.24 41.24 -1.95
CA VAL A 8 18.31 41.09 -0.82
C VAL A 8 17.07 40.28 -1.21
N CYS A 9 16.50 40.49 -2.40
CA CYS A 9 15.39 39.66 -2.89
C CYS A 9 15.79 38.20 -3.07
N VAL A 10 16.96 37.92 -3.66
CA VAL A 10 17.45 36.54 -3.85
C VAL A 10 17.70 35.87 -2.50
N ALA A 11 18.30 36.59 -1.54
CA ALA A 11 18.52 36.08 -0.19
C ALA A 11 17.18 35.77 0.53
N MET A 12 16.16 36.63 0.38
CA MET A 12 14.83 36.37 0.95
C MET A 12 14.15 35.16 0.33
N VAL A 13 14.26 34.95 -0.98
CA VAL A 13 13.71 33.76 -1.65
C VAL A 13 14.41 32.49 -1.16
N ILE A 14 15.74 32.51 -1.05
CA ILE A 14 16.50 31.36 -0.53
C ILE A 14 16.14 31.06 0.92
N VAL A 15 16.04 32.08 1.78
CA VAL A 15 15.64 31.92 3.19
C VAL A 15 14.20 31.43 3.29
N PHE A 16 13.29 31.91 2.43
CA PHE A 16 11.92 31.41 2.35
C PHE A 16 11.89 29.93 1.97
N PHE A 17 12.59 29.52 0.92
CA PHE A 17 12.67 28.11 0.53
C PHE A 17 13.33 27.24 1.61
N ALA A 18 14.39 27.72 2.27
CA ALA A 18 15.04 26.97 3.35
C ALA A 18 14.15 26.83 4.59
N ALA A 19 13.47 27.90 5.02
CA ALA A 19 12.53 27.86 6.14
C ALA A 19 11.28 27.03 5.79
N PHE A 20 10.78 27.14 4.56
CA PHE A 20 9.67 26.36 4.05
C PHE A 20 10.04 24.87 3.95
N GLN A 21 11.25 24.52 3.51
CA GLN A 21 11.78 23.14 3.51
C GLN A 21 11.93 22.56 4.92
N MET A 22 12.46 23.36 5.87
CA MET A 22 12.58 22.92 7.27
C MET A 22 11.20 22.68 7.90
N ASN A 23 10.20 23.50 7.55
CA ASN A 23 8.84 23.37 8.09
C ASN A 23 8.04 22.25 7.41
N THR A 24 8.39 21.87 6.18
CA THR A 24 7.73 20.80 5.39
C THR A 24 8.51 19.49 5.38
N LYS A 25 9.52 19.31 6.25
CA LYS A 25 10.33 18.07 6.37
C LYS A 25 10.83 17.51 5.02
N GLY A 26 11.23 18.35 4.08
CA GLY A 26 11.82 17.90 2.80
C GLY A 26 10.87 17.25 1.78
N TYR A 27 9.56 17.15 2.07
CA TYR A 27 8.56 16.50 1.19
C TYR A 27 8.37 17.20 -0.17
N LEU A 28 8.86 18.42 -0.35
CA LEU A 28 8.67 19.20 -1.57
C LEU A 28 9.66 18.91 -2.70
N LEU A 29 10.76 18.20 -2.44
CA LEU A 29 11.71 17.84 -3.51
C LEU A 29 11.47 16.45 -4.07
N PHE A 30 10.92 15.54 -3.26
CA PHE A 30 10.52 14.20 -3.67
C PHE A 30 9.33 13.80 -2.80
N ALA A 31 8.11 14.07 -3.26
CA ALA A 31 6.96 13.39 -2.68
C ALA A 31 7.23 11.89 -2.78
N PRO A 32 7.00 11.11 -1.70
CA PRO A 32 7.16 9.66 -1.78
C PRO A 32 6.28 9.15 -2.93
N PRO A 33 6.76 8.15 -3.71
CA PRO A 33 5.99 7.64 -4.83
C PRO A 33 4.65 7.10 -4.34
N LEU A 34 3.61 7.21 -5.18
CA LEU A 34 2.27 6.70 -4.89
C LEU A 34 2.32 5.24 -4.39
N ILE A 35 3.11 4.41 -5.07
CA ILE A 35 3.45 3.04 -4.71
C ILE A 35 4.95 2.84 -4.97
N GLU A 36 5.67 2.31 -4.00
CA GLU A 36 7.09 1.99 -4.14
C GLU A 36 7.30 0.80 -5.07
N GLN A 37 8.30 0.87 -5.96
CA GLN A 37 8.62 -0.19 -6.92
C GLN A 37 8.91 -1.52 -6.23
N GLU A 38 9.62 -1.49 -5.10
CA GLU A 38 9.91 -2.64 -4.26
C GLU A 38 8.62 -3.39 -3.88
N LYS A 39 7.57 -2.67 -3.47
CA LYS A 39 6.27 -3.29 -3.15
C LYS A 39 5.60 -3.95 -4.36
N ILE A 40 5.73 -3.37 -5.55
CA ILE A 40 5.17 -3.98 -6.77
C ILE A 40 5.88 -5.29 -7.06
N ASP A 41 7.21 -5.30 -6.98
CA ASP A 41 8.02 -6.48 -7.30
C ASP A 41 7.84 -7.58 -6.25
N GLU A 42 7.84 -7.25 -4.95
CA GLU A 42 7.55 -8.21 -3.86
C GLU A 42 6.19 -8.90 -4.03
N ARG A 43 5.13 -8.12 -4.30
CA ARG A 43 3.78 -8.67 -4.51
C ARG A 43 3.70 -9.51 -5.76
N PHE A 44 4.35 -9.07 -6.83
CA PHE A 44 4.41 -9.83 -8.07
C PHE A 44 5.14 -11.15 -7.90
N GLU A 45 6.25 -11.19 -7.18
CA GLU A 45 6.99 -12.42 -6.88
C GLU A 45 6.16 -13.38 -6.03
N LEU A 46 5.55 -12.89 -4.95
CA LEU A 46 4.71 -13.70 -4.07
C LEU A 46 3.53 -14.31 -4.85
N GLN A 47 2.81 -13.50 -5.62
CA GLN A 47 1.66 -13.98 -6.38
C GLN A 47 2.09 -14.91 -7.52
N SER A 48 3.21 -14.63 -8.19
CA SER A 48 3.78 -15.53 -9.20
C SER A 48 4.13 -16.89 -8.61
N PHE A 49 4.72 -16.91 -7.41
CA PHE A 49 5.08 -18.15 -6.71
C PHE A 49 3.85 -18.96 -6.29
N GLN A 50 2.79 -18.29 -5.81
CA GLN A 50 1.52 -18.94 -5.47
C GLN A 50 0.84 -19.54 -6.71
N LEU A 51 0.80 -18.80 -7.81
CA LEU A 51 0.18 -19.27 -9.05
C LEU A 51 0.97 -20.39 -9.73
N ALA A 52 2.30 -20.41 -9.60
CA ALA A 52 3.14 -21.48 -10.12
C ALA A 52 2.86 -22.85 -9.47
N GLN A 53 2.21 -22.88 -8.30
CA GLN A 53 1.80 -24.11 -7.62
C GLN A 53 0.42 -24.62 -8.06
N ILE A 54 -0.29 -23.87 -8.90
CA ILE A 54 -1.61 -24.26 -9.43
C ILE A 54 -1.40 -24.86 -10.82
N GLU A 55 -1.64 -26.17 -10.95
CA GLU A 55 -1.60 -26.86 -12.25
C GLU A 55 -2.61 -26.23 -13.23
N ASP A 56 -2.22 -26.11 -14.50
CA ASP A 56 -3.03 -25.61 -15.64
C ASP A 56 -3.44 -24.12 -15.63
N LEU A 57 -2.84 -23.28 -14.79
CA LEU A 57 -3.11 -21.84 -14.81
C LEU A 57 -2.17 -21.07 -15.76
N ASP A 58 -2.65 -20.74 -16.97
CA ASP A 58 -1.92 -19.89 -17.93
C ASP A 58 -2.35 -18.42 -17.78
N ILE A 59 -1.65 -17.68 -16.92
CA ILE A 59 -1.78 -16.23 -16.78
C ILE A 59 -0.50 -15.57 -17.27
N SER A 60 -0.64 -14.62 -18.21
CA SER A 60 0.51 -13.84 -18.68
C SER A 60 1.10 -13.02 -17.53
N LYS A 61 2.44 -12.98 -17.43
CA LYS A 61 3.14 -12.15 -16.43
C LYS A 61 2.71 -10.68 -16.46
N GLN A 62 2.46 -10.13 -17.64
CA GLN A 62 2.01 -8.74 -17.80
C GLN A 62 0.64 -8.50 -17.17
N LYS A 63 -0.32 -9.42 -17.39
CA LYS A 63 -1.63 -9.38 -16.71
C LYS A 63 -1.48 -9.46 -15.20
N LEU A 64 -0.68 -10.41 -14.70
CA LEU A 64 -0.43 -10.57 -13.28
C LEU A 64 0.16 -9.29 -12.66
N LYS A 65 1.17 -8.69 -13.29
CA LYS A 65 1.79 -7.45 -12.81
C LYS A 65 0.81 -6.27 -12.87
N SER A 66 -0.04 -6.21 -13.89
CA SER A 66 -1.13 -5.22 -13.97
C SER A 66 -2.13 -5.40 -12.81
N ASP A 67 -2.53 -6.63 -12.51
CA ASP A 67 -3.48 -6.94 -11.43
C ASP A 67 -2.88 -6.56 -10.06
N VAL A 68 -1.60 -6.86 -9.82
CA VAL A 68 -0.85 -6.41 -8.62
C VAL A 68 -0.88 -4.89 -8.48
N ILE A 69 -0.57 -4.15 -9.55
CA ILE A 69 -0.59 -2.68 -9.53
C ILE A 69 -1.99 -2.17 -9.21
N GLN A 70 -3.04 -2.73 -9.83
CA GLN A 70 -4.43 -2.33 -9.54
C GLN A 70 -4.82 -2.59 -8.08
N GLN A 71 -4.42 -3.74 -7.53
CA GLN A 71 -4.68 -4.09 -6.13
C GLN A 71 -3.98 -3.11 -5.18
N LEU A 72 -2.70 -2.80 -5.43
CA LEU A 72 -1.94 -1.87 -4.60
C LEU A 72 -2.53 -0.45 -4.65
N ILE A 73 -2.99 0.02 -5.81
CA ILE A 73 -3.69 1.30 -5.94
C ILE A 73 -4.97 1.30 -5.12
N ALA A 74 -5.78 0.25 -5.22
CA ALA A 74 -7.03 0.14 -4.48
C ALA A 74 -6.80 0.11 -2.96
N GLN A 75 -5.80 -0.64 -2.49
CA GLN A 75 -5.42 -0.71 -1.08
C GLN A 75 -4.96 0.66 -0.58
N LYS A 76 -4.16 1.38 -1.37
CA LYS A 76 -3.68 2.73 -1.06
C LYS A 76 -4.84 3.71 -0.93
N ALA A 77 -5.75 3.74 -1.90
CA ALA A 77 -6.94 4.59 -1.89
C ALA A 77 -7.80 4.38 -0.63
N LEU A 78 -8.12 3.13 -0.31
CA LEU A 78 -8.94 2.80 0.86
C LEU A 78 -8.21 3.12 2.18
N THR A 79 -6.90 2.93 2.24
CA THR A 79 -6.09 3.25 3.42
C THR A 79 -6.01 4.76 3.65
N GLU A 80 -5.86 5.55 2.59
CA GLU A 80 -5.89 7.01 2.72
C GLU A 80 -7.27 7.48 3.15
N LYS A 81 -8.34 6.88 2.60
CA LYS A 81 -9.69 7.18 3.05
C LYS A 81 -9.93 6.85 4.52
N ALA A 82 -9.38 5.74 5.01
CA ALA A 82 -9.44 5.39 6.42
C ALA A 82 -8.73 6.44 7.30
N LYS A 83 -7.55 6.91 6.86
CA LYS A 83 -6.78 7.94 7.57
C LYS A 83 -7.48 9.31 7.54
N GLU A 84 -8.12 9.69 6.43
CA GLU A 84 -8.95 10.90 6.34
C GLU A 84 -10.09 10.91 7.35
N LYS A 85 -10.68 9.73 7.61
CA LYS A 85 -11.71 9.52 8.63
C LYS A 85 -11.16 9.41 10.06
N GLU A 86 -9.87 9.68 10.25
CA GLU A 86 -9.19 9.60 11.55
C GLU A 86 -9.28 8.21 12.20
N LEU A 87 -9.43 7.15 11.38
CA LEU A 87 -9.29 5.79 11.86
C LEU A 87 -7.82 5.54 12.19
N GLU A 88 -7.57 4.85 13.29
CA GLU A 88 -6.22 4.53 13.75
C GLU A 88 -6.02 3.03 13.89
N VAL A 89 -4.83 2.54 13.57
CA VAL A 89 -4.35 1.20 13.92
C VAL A 89 -3.23 1.40 14.92
N THR A 90 -3.48 1.01 16.18
CA THR A 90 -2.46 1.13 17.23
C THR A 90 -1.41 0.03 17.09
N GLU A 91 -0.18 0.28 17.54
CA GLU A 91 0.88 -0.74 17.49
C GLU A 91 0.48 -2.02 18.22
N LYS A 92 -0.20 -1.88 19.37
CA LYS A 92 -0.69 -3.03 20.14
C LYS A 92 -1.73 -3.86 19.36
N GLU A 93 -2.66 -3.21 18.66
CA GLU A 93 -3.62 -3.93 17.81
C GLU A 93 -2.91 -4.64 16.65
N LEU A 94 -1.90 -3.99 16.07
CA LEU A 94 -1.10 -4.55 14.98
C LEU A 94 -0.31 -5.77 15.46
N GLU A 95 0.42 -5.67 16.57
CA GLU A 95 1.14 -6.80 17.18
C GLU A 95 0.20 -7.95 17.50
N THR A 96 -0.96 -7.68 18.12
CA THR A 96 -1.96 -8.71 18.41
C THR A 96 -2.42 -9.41 17.13
N ARG A 97 -2.69 -8.64 16.07
CA ARG A 97 -3.14 -9.18 14.79
C ARG A 97 -2.05 -9.97 14.09
N MET A 98 -0.80 -9.52 14.18
CA MET A 98 0.35 -10.24 13.65
C MET A 98 0.52 -11.58 14.36
N ASP A 99 0.46 -11.61 15.70
CA ASP A 99 0.57 -12.84 16.49
C ASP A 99 -0.51 -13.85 16.10
N GLU A 100 -1.77 -13.41 15.95
CA GLU A 100 -2.89 -14.27 15.51
C GLU A 100 -2.64 -14.89 14.12
N ILE A 101 -2.21 -14.07 13.15
CA ILE A 101 -1.96 -14.55 11.78
C ILE A 101 -0.73 -15.47 11.76
N MET A 102 0.31 -15.15 12.53
CA MET A 102 1.50 -15.98 12.68
C MET A 102 1.16 -17.34 13.28
N GLU A 103 0.35 -17.39 14.33
CA GLU A 103 -0.11 -18.64 14.95
C GLU A 103 -0.87 -19.49 13.93
N GLN A 104 -1.83 -18.91 13.22
CA GLN A 104 -2.58 -19.62 12.17
C GLN A 104 -1.66 -20.13 11.07
N ALA A 105 -0.76 -19.30 10.55
CA ALA A 105 0.14 -19.71 9.47
C ALA A 105 1.18 -20.76 9.93
N GLN A 106 1.53 -20.83 11.22
CA GLN A 106 2.33 -21.91 11.78
C GLN A 106 1.57 -23.23 11.85
N GLU A 107 0.27 -23.22 12.17
CA GLU A 107 -0.58 -24.43 12.19
C GLU A 107 -0.66 -25.11 10.81
N TYR A 108 -0.58 -24.33 9.73
CA TYR A 108 -0.63 -24.82 8.34
C TYR A 108 0.74 -24.85 7.65
N LYS A 109 1.84 -24.67 8.39
CA LYS A 109 3.19 -24.67 7.81
C LYS A 109 3.60 -26.09 7.44
N ASP A 110 3.40 -26.44 6.18
CA ASP A 110 4.17 -27.50 5.54
C ASP A 110 5.53 -26.92 5.11
N GLU A 111 6.64 -27.54 5.55
CA GLU A 111 7.98 -27.06 5.22
C GLU A 111 8.35 -27.29 3.75
N ASP A 112 7.71 -28.27 3.11
CA ASP A 112 8.03 -28.70 1.75
C ASP A 112 7.09 -28.10 0.69
N TYR A 113 6.01 -27.43 1.11
CA TYR A 113 4.99 -26.87 0.20
C TYR A 113 4.54 -25.46 0.61
N GLY A 114 3.96 -24.71 -0.33
CA GLY A 114 3.38 -23.40 -0.05
C GLY A 114 4.36 -22.41 0.57
N MET A 115 3.98 -21.85 1.71
CA MET A 115 4.73 -20.79 2.40
C MET A 115 6.11 -21.26 2.90
N GLY A 116 6.25 -22.52 3.33
CA GLY A 116 7.53 -23.06 3.81
C GLY A 116 8.59 -23.12 2.70
N ALA A 117 8.20 -23.53 1.50
CA ALA A 117 9.07 -23.58 0.33
C ALA A 117 9.49 -22.18 -0.14
N PHE A 118 8.61 -21.18 -0.05
CA PHE A 118 8.93 -19.78 -0.35
C PHE A 118 10.01 -19.24 0.59
N LEU A 119 9.80 -19.38 1.90
CA LEU A 119 10.72 -18.92 2.94
C LEU A 119 12.12 -19.50 2.78
N LYS A 120 12.21 -20.80 2.46
CA LYS A 120 13.47 -21.49 2.21
C LYS A 120 14.19 -20.96 0.96
N THR A 121 13.44 -20.59 -0.07
CA THR A 121 14.01 -20.03 -1.31
C THR A 121 14.60 -18.64 -1.06
N GLN A 122 13.99 -17.86 -0.18
CA GLN A 122 14.39 -16.50 0.18
C GLN A 122 15.38 -16.44 1.36
N ASP A 123 15.76 -17.58 1.95
CA ASP A 123 16.59 -17.67 3.16
C ASP A 123 16.05 -16.80 4.32
N LEU A 124 14.72 -16.81 4.49
CA LEU A 124 14.00 -16.06 5.52
C LEU A 124 13.46 -16.99 6.60
N SER A 125 13.60 -16.58 7.86
CA SER A 125 12.77 -17.15 8.92
C SER A 125 11.32 -16.69 8.79
N PHE A 126 10.42 -17.44 9.42
CA PHE A 126 9.00 -17.10 9.45
C PHE A 126 8.76 -15.74 10.11
N GLU A 127 9.46 -15.43 11.19
CA GLU A 127 9.37 -14.14 11.89
C GLU A 127 9.92 -12.98 11.05
N GLU A 128 11.04 -13.18 10.35
CA GLU A 128 11.59 -12.17 9.43
C GLU A 128 10.62 -11.89 8.29
N TYR A 129 9.98 -12.91 7.73
CA TYR A 129 8.97 -12.71 6.70
C TYR A 129 7.79 -11.86 7.18
N PHE A 130 7.26 -12.16 8.36
CA PHE A 130 6.14 -11.41 8.91
C PHE A 130 6.51 -9.96 9.23
N ASN A 131 7.70 -9.74 9.79
CA ASN A 131 8.16 -8.40 10.14
C ASN A 131 8.56 -7.56 8.92
N GLN A 132 9.14 -8.17 7.89
CA GLN A 132 9.61 -7.45 6.69
C GLN A 132 8.49 -7.25 5.67
N TYR A 133 7.69 -8.29 5.38
CA TYR A 133 6.75 -8.27 4.26
C TYR A 133 5.28 -8.14 4.70
N MET A 134 4.89 -8.78 5.81
CA MET A 134 3.47 -8.81 6.21
C MET A 134 3.05 -7.65 7.09
N LYS A 135 3.95 -7.04 7.87
CA LYS A 135 3.57 -6.04 8.88
C LYS A 135 2.78 -4.87 8.29
N GLU A 136 3.30 -4.24 7.24
CA GLU A 136 2.62 -3.11 6.58
C GLU A 136 1.37 -3.56 5.81
N GLU A 137 1.35 -4.78 5.29
CA GLU A 137 0.16 -5.39 4.68
C GLU A 137 -0.96 -5.58 5.70
N ILE A 138 -0.67 -6.24 6.83
CA ILE A 138 -1.63 -6.47 7.92
C ILE A 138 -2.17 -5.13 8.42
N LYS A 139 -1.30 -4.13 8.58
CA LYS A 139 -1.70 -2.79 8.97
C LYS A 139 -2.65 -2.15 7.93
N THR A 140 -2.35 -2.29 6.64
CA THR A 140 -3.19 -1.82 5.53
C THR A 140 -4.56 -2.49 5.57
N GLU A 141 -4.61 -3.81 5.71
CA GLU A 141 -5.85 -4.57 5.86
C GLU A 141 -6.66 -4.13 7.08
N MET A 142 -6.01 -3.90 8.22
CA MET A 142 -6.68 -3.40 9.43
C MET A 142 -7.31 -2.01 9.23
N PHE A 143 -6.68 -1.11 8.47
CA PHE A 143 -7.30 0.16 8.10
C PHE A 143 -8.54 -0.04 7.24
N ILE A 144 -8.45 -0.90 6.23
CA ILE A 144 -9.55 -1.21 5.31
C ILE A 144 -10.72 -1.86 6.08
N ASP A 145 -10.44 -2.81 6.97
CA ASP A 145 -11.43 -3.47 7.82
C ASP A 145 -12.15 -2.47 8.74
N LYS A 146 -11.40 -1.52 9.33
CA LYS A 146 -11.99 -0.47 10.17
C LYS A 146 -12.87 0.47 9.34
N LEU A 147 -12.44 0.84 8.14
CA LEU A 147 -13.23 1.66 7.21
C LEU A 147 -14.52 0.96 6.79
N GLN A 148 -14.44 -0.32 6.42
CA GLN A 148 -15.62 -1.12 6.08
C GLN A 148 -16.58 -1.22 7.26
N LYS A 149 -16.08 -1.47 8.48
CA LYS A 149 -16.89 -1.47 9.70
C LYS A 149 -17.55 -0.13 9.98
N GLU A 150 -16.94 0.98 9.59
CA GLU A 150 -17.54 2.30 9.70
C GLU A 150 -18.68 2.47 8.69
N TRP A 151 -18.45 2.15 7.42
CA TRP A 151 -19.47 2.22 6.38
C TRP A 151 -20.64 1.27 6.64
N PHE A 152 -20.40 0.09 7.21
CA PHE A 152 -21.46 -0.82 7.62
C PHE A 152 -22.41 -0.23 8.67
N LYS A 153 -21.98 0.75 9.46
CA LYS A 153 -22.88 1.45 10.41
C LYS A 153 -23.82 2.42 9.70
N GLU A 154 -23.54 2.77 8.45
CA GLU A 154 -24.34 3.67 7.63
C GLU A 154 -25.46 2.92 6.88
N PHE A 155 -25.44 1.58 6.90
CA PHE A 155 -26.41 0.72 6.22
C PHE A 155 -27.39 0.09 7.23
N ASP A 156 -28.69 0.09 6.89
CA ASP A 156 -29.76 -0.38 7.77
C ASP A 156 -29.93 -1.93 7.76
N ASP A 157 -29.48 -2.65 6.72
CA ASP A 157 -29.51 -4.12 6.66
C ASP A 157 -28.10 -4.70 6.44
N ALA A 158 -27.81 -5.81 7.13
CA ALA A 158 -26.52 -6.51 7.10
C ALA A 158 -26.23 -7.22 5.75
N ARG A 159 -27.04 -6.97 4.71
CA ARG A 159 -26.99 -7.58 3.38
C ARG A 159 -26.63 -6.62 2.25
N ASP A 160 -26.37 -5.35 2.56
CA ASP A 160 -25.95 -4.35 1.57
C ASP A 160 -24.46 -4.46 1.21
N TYR A 161 -24.03 -5.65 0.82
CA TYR A 161 -22.70 -5.87 0.24
C TYR A 161 -22.52 -5.09 -1.08
N ASN A 162 -23.60 -4.89 -1.84
CA ASN A 162 -23.54 -4.12 -3.08
C ASN A 162 -23.27 -2.64 -2.80
N ASP A 163 -23.96 -2.04 -1.82
CA ASP A 163 -23.77 -0.62 -1.49
C ASP A 163 -22.39 -0.38 -0.85
N LEU A 164 -21.87 -1.33 -0.07
CA LEU A 164 -20.50 -1.28 0.41
C LEU A 164 -19.50 -1.32 -0.74
N GLU A 165 -19.70 -2.21 -1.72
CA GLU A 165 -18.80 -2.32 -2.86
C GLU A 165 -18.87 -1.08 -3.77
N GLU A 166 -20.06 -0.50 -3.94
CA GLU A 166 -20.23 0.78 -4.65
C GLU A 166 -19.44 1.91 -3.97
N LYS A 167 -19.55 2.05 -2.64
CA LYS A 167 -18.75 3.03 -1.88
C LYS A 167 -17.24 2.78 -1.99
N ARG A 168 -16.82 1.51 -1.97
CA ARG A 168 -15.40 1.15 -2.16
C ARG A 168 -14.92 1.58 -3.54
N GLN A 169 -15.70 1.28 -4.57
CA GLN A 169 -15.36 1.57 -5.94
C GLN A 169 -15.33 3.07 -6.21
N GLU A 170 -16.27 3.84 -5.66
CA GLU A 170 -16.28 5.31 -5.72
C GLU A 170 -14.97 5.91 -5.18
N VAL A 171 -14.53 5.49 -3.99
CA VAL A 171 -13.26 5.95 -3.39
C VAL A 171 -12.06 5.58 -4.25
N ILE A 172 -12.04 4.37 -4.81
CA ILE A 172 -10.94 3.91 -5.66
C ILE A 172 -10.89 4.71 -6.97
N ASP A 173 -12.03 4.99 -7.58
CA ASP A 173 -12.10 5.70 -8.85
C ASP A 173 -11.79 7.19 -8.69
N ASP A 174 -12.25 7.83 -7.62
CA ASP A 174 -11.87 9.20 -7.26
C ASP A 174 -10.35 9.31 -7.04
N PHE A 175 -9.77 8.37 -6.29
CA PHE A 175 -8.33 8.33 -6.07
C PHE A 175 -7.54 8.14 -7.36
N LYS A 176 -8.02 7.25 -8.25
CA LYS A 176 -7.41 7.04 -9.57
C LYS A 176 -7.47 8.30 -10.44
N ALA A 177 -8.57 9.06 -10.36
CA ALA A 177 -8.72 10.31 -11.09
C ALA A 177 -7.78 11.39 -10.56
N GLU A 178 -7.61 11.48 -9.24
CA GLU A 178 -6.69 12.43 -8.60
C GLU A 178 -5.21 12.14 -8.94
N HIS A 179 -4.83 10.87 -8.98
CA HIS A 179 -3.45 10.42 -9.21
C HIS A 179 -3.18 9.86 -10.61
N GLN A 180 -3.97 10.25 -11.61
CA GLN A 180 -3.91 9.66 -12.95
C GLN A 180 -2.50 9.66 -13.55
N ASP A 181 -1.79 10.79 -13.52
CA ASP A 181 -0.45 10.95 -14.10
C ASP A 181 0.60 10.05 -13.43
N GLU A 182 0.48 9.82 -12.11
CA GLU A 182 1.38 8.95 -11.37
C GLU A 182 1.09 7.48 -11.68
N ILE A 183 -0.18 7.10 -11.78
CA ILE A 183 -0.62 5.75 -12.12
C ILE A 183 -0.21 5.39 -13.54
N GLU A 184 -0.34 6.31 -14.50
CA GLU A 184 0.11 6.10 -15.88
C GLU A 184 1.61 5.83 -15.92
N ARG A 185 2.42 6.61 -15.19
CA ARG A 185 3.86 6.40 -15.10
C ARG A 185 4.23 5.04 -14.50
N ILE A 186 3.57 4.64 -13.41
CA ILE A 186 3.78 3.34 -12.79
C ILE A 186 3.51 2.23 -13.81
N LYS A 187 2.44 2.36 -14.62
CA LYS A 187 2.11 1.39 -15.67
C LYS A 187 3.16 1.38 -16.78
N GLU A 188 3.61 2.53 -17.28
CA GLU A 188 4.64 2.62 -18.32
C GLU A 188 5.98 1.99 -17.89
N GLU A 189 6.34 2.11 -16.61
CA GLU A 189 7.57 1.56 -16.06
C GLU A 189 7.51 0.04 -15.83
N ASN A 190 6.31 -0.54 -15.74
CA ASN A 190 6.10 -1.91 -15.26
C ASN A 190 5.36 -2.85 -16.22
N LEU A 191 4.64 -2.34 -17.22
CA LEU A 191 3.79 -3.12 -18.13
C LEU A 191 4.25 -3.02 -19.58
#